data_AF-A0A2V5WQY4-F1
#
_entry.id   AF-A0A2V5WQY4-F1
#
_cell.length_a   1.000
_cell.length_b   1.000
_cell.length_c   1.000
_cell.angle_alpha   90.00
_cell.angle_beta   90.00
_cell.angle_gamma   90.00
#
_symmetry.space_group_name_H-M   'P 1'
#
loop_
_entity.id
_entity.type
_entity.pdbx_description
1 polymer ?
#
loop_
_entity_poly.entity_id
_entity_poly.type
_entity_poly.pdbx_seq_one_letter_code
_entity_poly.pdbx_strand_id
1 'polypeptide(L)'
;MNLNHIFLFLAVISSLLVLARAWRPTAPYRGWRIAALTVLAITGVTWLFWRGAAGYIGGGAWFVLLFVPAIGLRKMAELAAQRNYTSARKLGAALQIVHPTSELRDQVQLLRQLESQANHSAAFHSAPLGYETARRTDHSQLRSAPAVLIFILLNAVAFVFEISVGDWNDPEVLHRIGALDPYSVVVQHEYWRFVTALFLHGGLLHLGFNVFALYVLGPPLERSIGTMRFVVCYLISGLASGAGVVGLTLIGLVQTAQLVGASGSIMGIVGAWAGFLIRHRHAPHAKQRLANIAMIVAIQIAFDLSTPQVSMAAHLCGLGAGCFLGLILAPRAVSVAGRR
;
A
#
# COMPACT_ATOMS: atom_id res chain seq x y z
N MET A 1 -2.69 -17.89 -2.76
CA MET A 1 -1.31 -17.33 -2.75
C MET A 1 -0.48 -17.99 -1.63
N ASN A 2 0.81 -18.26 -1.85
CA ASN A 2 1.68 -18.87 -0.83
C ASN A 2 2.32 -17.78 0.07
N LEU A 3 2.04 -17.84 1.37
CA LEU A 3 2.54 -16.86 2.36
C LEU A 3 4.08 -16.84 2.45
N ASN A 4 4.74 -17.99 2.32
CA ASN A 4 6.20 -18.08 2.26
C ASN A 4 6.75 -17.26 1.08
N HIS A 5 6.13 -17.36 -0.09
CA HIS A 5 6.57 -16.59 -1.27
C HIS A 5 6.41 -15.08 -1.07
N ILE A 6 5.30 -14.65 -0.46
CA ILE A 6 5.04 -13.23 -0.20
C ILE A 6 6.07 -12.67 0.79
N PHE A 7 6.34 -13.37 1.89
CA PHE A 7 7.35 -12.91 2.85
C PHE A 7 8.76 -12.91 2.26
N LEU A 8 9.08 -13.89 1.41
CA LEU A 8 10.32 -13.91 0.66
C LEU A 8 10.45 -12.68 -0.24
N PHE A 9 9.41 -12.36 -1.01
CA PHE A 9 9.36 -11.17 -1.86
C PHE A 9 9.56 -9.88 -1.05
N LEU A 10 8.80 -9.72 0.05
CA LEU A 10 8.90 -8.54 0.91
C LEU A 10 10.29 -8.37 1.52
N ALA A 11 10.87 -9.46 2.02
CA ALA A 11 12.21 -9.45 2.63
C ALA A 11 13.28 -9.04 1.61
N VAL A 12 13.22 -9.57 0.39
CA VAL A 12 14.21 -9.28 -0.66
C VAL A 12 14.02 -7.87 -1.21
N ILE A 13 12.82 -7.54 -1.71
CA ILE A 13 12.58 -6.26 -2.40
C ILE A 13 12.73 -5.07 -1.44
N SER A 14 12.21 -5.16 -0.21
CA SER A 14 12.37 -4.08 0.76
C SER A 14 13.84 -3.83 1.10
N SER A 15 14.62 -4.89 1.27
CA SER A 15 16.05 -4.78 1.58
C SER A 15 16.83 -4.18 0.42
N LEU A 16 16.55 -4.60 -0.82
CA LEU A 16 17.13 -4.01 -2.03
C LEU A 16 16.78 -2.52 -2.17
N LEU A 17 15.53 -2.13 -1.89
CA LEU A 17 15.11 -0.73 -1.91
C LEU A 17 15.80 0.11 -0.83
N VAL A 18 15.95 -0.44 0.39
CA VAL A 18 16.72 0.20 1.46
C VAL A 18 18.17 0.40 1.03
N LEU A 19 18.80 -0.61 0.42
CA LEU A 19 20.17 -0.50 -0.10
C LEU A 19 20.29 0.54 -1.21
N ALA A 20 19.38 0.54 -2.18
CA ALA A 20 19.38 1.51 -3.28
C ALA A 20 19.25 2.95 -2.77
N ARG A 21 18.39 3.19 -1.76
CA ARG A 21 18.27 4.51 -1.11
C ARG A 21 19.50 4.86 -0.30
N ALA A 22 20.06 3.88 0.39
CA ALA A 22 21.19 4.07 1.25
C ALA A 22 22.50 4.30 0.49
N TRP A 23 22.62 3.92 -0.79
CA TRP A 23 23.84 4.08 -1.61
C TRP A 23 24.19 5.53 -1.97
N ARG A 24 23.36 6.52 -1.61
CA ARG A 24 23.68 7.94 -1.86
C ARG A 24 24.88 8.38 -0.99
N PRO A 25 25.92 9.04 -1.57
CA PRO A 25 27.20 9.34 -0.90
C PRO A 25 27.10 10.17 0.37
N THR A 26 26.05 10.97 0.54
CA THR A 26 25.90 11.98 1.61
C THR A 26 24.99 11.53 2.76
N ALA A 27 24.56 10.28 2.79
CA ALA A 27 23.41 9.89 3.57
C ALA A 27 23.78 9.07 4.83
N PRO A 28 23.29 9.43 6.04
CA PRO A 28 23.64 8.79 7.31
C PRO A 28 22.84 7.49 7.50
N TYR A 29 23.04 6.54 6.59
CA TYR A 29 22.26 5.30 6.50
C TYR A 29 23.10 4.04 6.76
N ARG A 30 24.25 4.16 7.44
CA ARG A 30 25.18 3.02 7.59
C ARG A 30 24.51 1.83 8.30
N GLY A 31 23.72 2.08 9.34
CA GLY A 31 22.98 1.03 10.03
C GLY A 31 21.88 0.38 9.18
N TRP A 32 21.16 1.16 8.39
CA TRP A 32 20.15 0.65 7.46
C TRP A 32 20.74 -0.23 6.36
N ARG A 33 21.95 0.09 5.89
CA ARG A 33 22.68 -0.77 4.94
C ARG A 33 23.01 -2.12 5.57
N ILE A 34 23.53 -2.12 6.80
CA ILE A 34 23.88 -3.34 7.52
C ILE A 34 22.62 -4.19 7.75
N ALA A 35 21.56 -3.60 8.29
CA ALA A 35 20.29 -4.30 8.52
C ALA A 35 19.75 -4.94 7.22
N ALA A 36 19.76 -4.21 6.11
CA ALA A 36 19.30 -4.74 4.82
C ALA A 36 20.18 -5.87 4.28
N LEU A 37 21.52 -5.75 4.39
CA LEU A 37 22.44 -6.83 4.01
C LEU A 37 22.26 -8.05 4.89
N THR A 38 22.06 -7.88 6.19
CA THR A 38 21.79 -8.98 7.13
C THR A 38 20.51 -9.72 6.77
N VAL A 39 19.41 -8.99 6.47
CA VAL A 39 18.16 -9.60 6.01
C VAL A 39 18.37 -10.38 4.71
N LEU A 40 19.09 -9.82 3.73
CA LEU A 40 19.39 -10.51 2.47
C LEU A 40 20.26 -11.74 2.68
N ALA A 41 21.26 -11.67 3.56
CA ALA A 41 22.13 -12.81 3.87
C ALA A 41 21.34 -13.95 4.55
N ILE A 42 20.54 -13.64 5.57
CA ILE A 42 19.67 -14.62 6.25
C ILE A 42 18.70 -15.25 5.23
N THR A 43 18.06 -14.42 4.42
CA THR A 43 17.11 -14.87 3.41
C THR A 43 17.79 -15.73 2.34
N GLY A 44 18.98 -15.36 1.88
CA GLY A 44 19.74 -16.11 0.88
C GLY A 44 20.22 -17.46 1.39
N VAL A 45 20.81 -17.51 2.60
CA VAL A 45 21.23 -18.75 3.24
C VAL A 45 20.03 -19.68 3.46
N THR A 46 18.95 -19.17 4.03
CA THR A 46 17.75 -19.99 4.27
C THR A 46 17.10 -20.45 2.97
N TRP A 47 17.17 -19.67 1.89
CA TRP A 47 16.69 -20.11 0.57
C TRP A 47 17.55 -21.24 -0.02
N LEU A 48 18.87 -21.25 0.22
CA LEU A 48 19.75 -22.32 -0.26
C LEU A 48 19.50 -23.65 0.46
N PHE A 49 19.28 -23.62 1.78
CA PHE A 49 19.17 -24.82 2.60
C PHE A 49 17.73 -25.26 2.91
N TRP A 50 16.78 -24.32 3.03
CA TRP A 50 15.38 -24.57 3.44
C TRP A 50 14.38 -23.72 2.66
N ARG A 51 14.25 -23.97 1.35
CA ARG A 51 13.34 -23.22 0.45
C ARG A 51 11.90 -23.07 0.97
N GLY A 52 11.36 -24.10 1.63
CA GLY A 52 10.00 -24.10 2.18
C GLY A 52 9.79 -23.16 3.37
N ALA A 53 10.86 -22.78 4.07
CA ALA A 53 10.81 -21.88 5.24
C ALA A 53 11.50 -20.54 5.02
N ALA A 54 12.24 -20.38 3.92
CA ALA A 54 13.08 -19.21 3.64
C ALA A 54 12.33 -17.87 3.72
N GLY A 55 11.08 -17.84 3.25
CA GLY A 55 10.23 -16.67 3.34
C GLY A 55 9.81 -16.34 4.76
N TYR A 56 9.42 -17.33 5.57
CA TYR A 56 9.09 -17.08 6.97
C TYR A 56 10.30 -16.58 7.77
N ILE A 57 11.47 -17.18 7.58
CA ILE A 57 12.68 -16.79 8.30
C ILE A 57 13.20 -15.43 7.82
N GLY A 58 13.32 -15.25 6.50
CA GLY A 58 13.72 -13.99 5.89
C GLY A 58 12.74 -12.85 6.18
N GLY A 59 11.44 -13.15 6.14
CA GLY A 59 10.35 -12.24 6.51
C GLY A 59 10.37 -11.85 7.99
N GLY A 60 10.64 -12.80 8.89
CA GLY A 60 10.84 -12.51 10.32
C GLY A 60 12.03 -11.59 10.55
N ALA A 61 13.18 -11.88 9.91
CA ALA A 61 14.36 -11.02 9.97
C ALA A 61 14.06 -9.61 9.42
N TRP A 62 13.38 -9.50 8.28
CA TRP A 62 12.91 -8.24 7.71
C TRP A 62 12.01 -7.46 8.68
N PHE A 63 11.06 -8.15 9.30
CA PHE A 63 10.10 -7.53 10.22
C PHE A 63 10.81 -6.90 11.41
N VAL A 64 11.74 -7.63 12.03
CA VAL A 64 12.49 -7.17 13.20
C VAL A 64 13.51 -6.10 12.82
N LEU A 65 14.30 -6.30 11.77
CA LEU A 65 15.47 -5.45 11.49
C LEU A 65 15.16 -4.22 10.63
N LEU A 66 14.07 -4.23 9.86
CA LEU A 66 13.72 -3.13 8.96
C LEU A 66 12.35 -2.53 9.28
N PHE A 67 11.31 -3.36 9.38
CA PHE A 67 9.94 -2.87 9.51
C PHE A 67 9.67 -2.21 10.87
N VAL A 68 9.97 -2.91 11.97
CA VAL A 68 9.77 -2.40 13.35
C VAL A 68 10.56 -1.10 13.59
N PRO A 69 11.86 -1.02 13.27
CA PRO A 69 12.61 0.24 13.38
C PRO A 69 12.02 1.37 12.55
N ALA A 70 11.60 1.11 11.31
CA ALA A 70 11.03 2.13 10.43
C ALA A 70 9.74 2.74 11.02
N ILE A 71 8.83 1.89 11.50
CA ILE A 71 7.58 2.33 12.13
C ILE A 71 7.87 3.05 13.44
N GLY A 72 8.75 2.49 14.26
CA GLY A 72 9.13 3.09 15.54
C GLY A 72 9.69 4.49 15.38
N LEU A 73 10.60 4.69 14.42
CA LEU A 73 11.18 6.00 14.13
C LEU A 73 10.14 7.00 13.64
N ARG A 74 9.21 6.57 12.78
CA ARG A 74 8.10 7.41 12.34
C ARG A 74 7.23 7.84 13.52
N LYS A 75 6.86 6.89 14.40
CA LYS A 75 6.04 7.19 15.57
C LYS A 75 6.78 8.10 16.57
N MET A 76 8.09 7.90 16.73
CA MET A 76 8.95 8.77 17.53
C MET A 76 8.94 10.21 16.99
N ALA A 77 9.08 10.38 15.67
CA ALA A 77 9.02 11.70 15.03
C ALA A 77 7.64 12.36 15.20
N GLU A 78 6.54 11.58 15.08
CA GLU A 78 5.17 12.08 15.33
C GLU A 78 4.99 12.55 16.78
N LEU A 79 5.47 11.79 17.76
CA LEU A 79 5.41 12.16 19.18
C LEU A 79 6.25 13.42 19.47
N ALA A 80 7.43 13.52 18.86
CA ALA A 80 8.29 14.70 18.97
C ALA A 80 7.62 15.95 18.35
N ALA A 81 6.95 15.79 17.21
CA ALA A 81 6.17 16.86 16.58
C ALA A 81 4.99 17.31 17.44
N GLN A 82 4.39 16.40 18.21
CA GLN A 82 3.36 16.68 19.20
C GLN A 82 3.92 17.22 20.53
N ARG A 83 5.23 17.55 20.60
CA ARG A 83 5.96 17.99 21.80
C ARG A 83 5.93 17.00 22.98
N ASN A 84 5.58 15.73 22.73
CA ASN A 84 5.64 14.67 23.75
C ASN A 84 7.04 14.04 23.77
N TYR A 85 8.03 14.82 24.23
CA TYR A 85 9.45 14.45 24.19
C TYR A 85 9.79 13.25 25.07
N THR A 86 9.14 13.10 26.23
CA THR A 86 9.34 11.96 27.13
C THR A 86 8.96 10.64 26.46
N SER A 87 7.79 10.57 25.81
CA SER A 87 7.34 9.36 25.13
C SER A 87 8.18 9.07 23.88
N ALA A 88 8.52 10.12 23.12
CA ALA A 88 9.43 10.00 21.97
C ALA A 88 10.80 9.45 22.40
N ARG A 89 11.38 9.94 23.49
CA ARG A 89 12.67 9.48 24.03
C ARG A 89 12.60 8.03 24.52
N LYS A 90 11.56 7.65 25.27
CA LYS A 90 11.38 6.26 25.74
C LYS A 90 11.29 5.29 24.57
N LEU A 91 10.51 5.65 23.54
CA LEU A 91 10.40 4.86 22.31
C LEU A 91 11.75 4.77 21.57
N GLY A 92 12.46 5.89 21.41
CA GLY A 92 13.79 5.90 20.80
C GLY A 92 14.81 5.04 21.55
N ALA A 93 14.79 5.06 22.89
CA ALA A 93 15.65 4.21 23.72
C ALA A 93 15.31 2.71 23.55
N ALA A 94 14.02 2.35 23.47
CA ALA A 94 13.62 0.97 23.19
C ALA A 94 14.06 0.51 21.78
N LEU A 95 13.96 1.40 20.79
CA LEU A 95 14.36 1.09 19.40
C LEU A 95 15.86 0.87 19.26
N GLN A 96 16.70 1.44 20.14
CA GLN A 96 18.15 1.18 20.13
C GLN A 96 18.50 -0.29 20.40
N ILE A 97 17.63 -1.05 21.07
CA ILE A 97 17.84 -2.49 21.28
C ILE A 97 17.82 -3.25 19.95
N VAL A 98 16.90 -2.87 19.06
CA VAL A 98 16.65 -3.57 17.79
C VAL A 98 17.50 -2.97 16.66
N HIS A 99 17.81 -1.68 16.72
CA HIS A 99 18.53 -0.96 15.67
C HIS A 99 19.56 0.03 16.26
N PRO A 100 20.69 -0.47 16.80
CA PRO A 100 21.68 0.31 17.53
C PRO A 100 22.56 1.15 16.59
N THR A 101 22.03 2.27 16.10
CA THR A 101 22.77 3.16 15.20
C THR A 101 23.22 4.45 15.88
N SER A 102 24.30 5.05 15.40
CA SER A 102 24.77 6.37 15.86
C SER A 102 23.68 7.43 15.67
N GLU A 103 22.99 7.39 14.54
CA GLU A 103 21.95 8.37 14.21
C GLU A 103 20.78 8.34 15.21
N LEU A 104 20.35 7.14 15.63
CA LEU A 104 19.29 7.00 16.62
C LEU A 104 19.76 7.42 18.02
N ARG A 105 21.04 7.21 18.34
CA ARG A 105 21.63 7.72 19.59
C ARG A 105 21.61 9.25 19.62
N ASP A 106 21.99 9.89 18.53
CA ASP A 106 22.01 11.36 18.42
C ASP A 106 20.58 11.92 18.52
N GLN A 107 19.60 11.29 17.87
CA GLN A 107 18.18 11.68 17.98
C GLN A 107 17.64 11.55 19.41
N VAL A 108 17.97 10.47 20.12
CA VAL A 108 17.54 10.28 21.52
C VAL A 108 18.20 11.30 22.45
N GLN A 109 19.45 11.67 22.20
CA GLN A 109 20.14 12.74 22.95
C GLN A 109 19.48 14.10 22.70
N LEU A 110 19.16 14.43 21.45
CA LEU A 110 18.43 15.66 21.11
C LEU A 110 17.06 15.71 21.81
N LEU A 111 16.30 14.61 21.79
CA LEU A 111 15.00 14.53 22.49
C LEU A 111 15.13 14.73 24.00
N ARG A 112 16.22 14.26 24.61
CA ARG A 112 16.52 14.48 26.03
C ARG A 112 16.79 15.96 26.32
N GLN A 113 17.48 16.67 25.44
CA GLN A 113 17.71 18.11 25.56
C GLN A 113 16.42 18.91 25.40
N LEU A 114 15.55 18.53 24.45
CA LEU A 114 14.25 19.17 24.26
C LEU A 114 13.31 18.91 25.45
N GLU A 115 13.35 17.71 26.03
CA GLU A 115 12.62 17.38 27.26
C GLU A 115 13.07 18.25 28.44
N SER A 116 14.38 18.42 28.66
CA SER A 116 14.88 19.26 29.76
C SER A 116 14.53 20.73 29.57
N GLN A 117 14.62 21.26 28.35
CA GLN A 117 14.20 22.64 28.04
C GLN A 117 12.71 22.85 28.28
N ALA A 118 11.86 21.94 27.82
CA ALA A 118 10.41 22.02 28.01
C ALA A 118 10.03 21.99 29.51
N ASN A 119 10.67 21.13 30.30
CA ASN A 119 10.46 21.06 31.74
C ASN A 119 10.91 22.33 32.46
N HIS A 120 12.02 22.94 32.05
CA HIS A 120 12.44 24.23 32.59
C HIS A 120 11.45 25.35 32.27
N SER A 121 10.95 25.44 31.03
CA SER A 121 9.93 26.44 30.66
C SER A 121 8.61 26.25 31.41
N ALA A 122 8.18 25.01 31.63
CA ALA A 122 6.99 24.69 32.40
C ALA A 122 7.13 25.04 33.90
N ALA A 123 8.32 24.87 34.47
CA ALA A 123 8.62 25.25 35.85
C ALA A 123 8.55 26.78 36.10
N PHE A 124 8.77 27.59 35.06
CA PHE A 124 8.62 29.06 35.12
C PHE A 124 7.18 29.55 34.85
N HIS A 125 6.30 28.72 34.27
CA HIS A 125 4.92 29.07 33.96
C HIS A 125 3.92 28.23 34.76
N SER A 126 3.85 28.46 36.07
CA SER A 126 2.80 27.94 36.93
C SER A 126 1.54 28.84 36.87
N ALA A 127 0.75 28.71 35.80
CA ALA A 127 -0.65 29.17 35.77
C ALA A 127 -1.52 28.14 35.04
N PRO A 128 -2.69 27.74 35.59
CA PRO A 128 -3.46 26.63 35.05
C PRO A 128 -4.29 27.10 33.86
N LEU A 129 -3.80 26.85 32.65
CA LEU A 129 -4.63 26.86 31.46
C LEU A 129 -4.87 25.41 31.05
N GLY A 130 -6.08 24.93 31.36
CA GLY A 130 -6.60 23.67 30.88
C GLY A 130 -6.57 23.67 29.36
N TYR A 131 -5.64 22.90 28.79
CA TYR A 131 -5.56 22.72 27.36
C TYR A 131 -6.22 21.40 27.01
N GLU A 132 -7.45 21.49 26.49
CA GLU A 132 -8.10 20.39 25.80
C GLU A 132 -7.16 19.86 24.72
N THR A 133 -6.81 18.59 24.89
CA THR A 133 -5.93 17.86 24.00
C THR A 133 -6.61 17.73 22.64
N ALA A 134 -5.93 18.22 21.61
CA ALA A 134 -6.26 17.98 20.20
C ALA A 134 -6.16 16.48 19.88
N ARG A 135 -7.20 15.74 20.26
CA ARG A 135 -7.36 14.31 20.02
C ARG A 135 -8.20 14.12 18.76
N ARG A 136 -7.63 14.37 17.58
CA ARG A 136 -8.38 14.15 16.32
C ARG A 136 -7.50 13.99 15.08
N THR A 137 -6.83 12.86 14.91
CA THR A 137 -6.18 12.58 13.60
C THR A 137 -6.29 11.17 13.04
N ASP A 138 -6.78 10.15 13.76
CA ASP A 138 -6.92 8.81 13.14
C ASP A 138 -8.36 8.45 12.72
N HIS A 139 -9.40 8.87 13.44
CA HIS A 139 -10.78 8.46 13.14
C HIS A 139 -11.48 9.23 12.00
N SER A 140 -10.80 10.15 11.30
CA SER A 140 -11.41 11.01 10.26
C SER A 140 -11.19 10.54 8.82
N GLN A 141 -10.27 9.59 8.57
CA GLN A 141 -9.87 9.23 7.20
C GLN A 141 -10.96 8.48 6.42
N LEU A 142 -11.67 7.55 7.07
CA LEU A 142 -12.76 6.79 6.44
C LEU A 142 -14.07 7.56 6.36
N ARG A 143 -14.37 8.40 7.37
CA ARG A 143 -15.56 9.26 7.35
C ARG A 143 -15.54 10.27 6.20
N SER A 144 -14.34 10.60 5.70
CA SER A 144 -14.13 11.49 4.56
C SER A 144 -13.94 10.75 3.23
N ALA A 145 -14.12 9.42 3.19
CA ALA A 145 -13.97 8.57 2.01
C ALA A 145 -15.05 7.46 1.96
N PRO A 146 -16.34 7.84 1.75
CA PRO A 146 -17.45 6.91 1.79
C PRO A 146 -17.39 5.83 0.69
N ALA A 147 -16.93 6.14 -0.52
CA ALA A 147 -16.85 5.12 -1.58
C ALA A 147 -15.81 4.05 -1.26
N VAL A 148 -14.65 4.44 -0.71
CA VAL A 148 -13.65 3.47 -0.24
C VAL A 148 -14.25 2.52 0.79
N LEU A 149 -14.96 3.05 1.79
CA LEU A 149 -15.59 2.22 2.82
C LEU A 149 -16.62 1.26 2.21
N ILE A 150 -17.47 1.76 1.30
CA ILE A 150 -18.47 0.94 0.61
C ILE A 150 -17.79 -0.18 -0.16
N PHE A 151 -16.74 0.10 -0.93
CA PHE A 151 -16.04 -0.96 -1.67
C PHE A 151 -15.36 -1.96 -0.73
N ILE A 152 -14.76 -1.53 0.38
CA ILE A 152 -14.21 -2.46 1.38
C ILE A 152 -15.31 -3.39 1.91
N LEU A 153 -16.48 -2.84 2.26
CA LEU A 153 -17.61 -3.62 2.74
C LEU A 153 -18.13 -4.58 1.67
N LEU A 154 -18.25 -4.15 0.41
CA LEU A 154 -18.69 -5.00 -0.69
C LEU A 154 -17.73 -6.18 -0.91
N ASN A 155 -16.43 -5.94 -0.88
CA ASN A 155 -15.42 -7.01 -0.99
C ASN A 155 -15.50 -7.99 0.20
N ALA A 156 -15.71 -7.49 1.42
CA ALA A 156 -15.87 -8.34 2.59
C ALA A 156 -17.17 -9.17 2.54
N VAL A 157 -18.28 -8.57 2.13
CA VAL A 157 -19.58 -9.26 1.99
C VAL A 157 -19.52 -10.31 0.88
N ALA A 158 -18.93 -9.98 -0.27
CA ALA A 158 -18.72 -10.93 -1.36
C ALA A 158 -17.89 -12.13 -0.89
N PHE A 159 -16.82 -11.89 -0.12
CA PHE A 159 -16.00 -12.97 0.41
C PHE A 159 -16.72 -13.85 1.45
N VAL A 160 -17.58 -13.26 2.29
CA VAL A 160 -18.45 -14.06 3.19
C VAL A 160 -19.42 -14.91 2.37
N PHE A 161 -19.97 -14.37 1.29
CA PHE A 161 -20.82 -15.13 0.38
C PHE A 161 -20.07 -16.27 -0.31
N GLU A 162 -18.85 -16.04 -0.79
CA GLU A 162 -17.96 -17.09 -1.34
C GLU A 162 -17.81 -18.27 -0.37
N ILE A 163 -17.51 -18.00 0.90
CA ILE A 163 -17.36 -19.01 1.95
C ILE A 163 -18.71 -19.70 2.27
N SER A 164 -19.84 -19.00 2.13
CA SER A 164 -21.15 -19.61 2.40
C SER A 164 -21.57 -20.63 1.34
N VAL A 165 -20.99 -20.56 0.13
CA VAL A 165 -21.35 -21.35 -1.05
C VAL A 165 -20.27 -22.39 -1.39
N GLY A 166 -19.14 -22.40 -0.68
CA GLY A 166 -18.02 -23.30 -0.91
C GLY A 166 -16.86 -23.05 0.06
N ASP A 167 -15.67 -23.54 -0.28
CA ASP A 167 -14.49 -23.31 0.56
C ASP A 167 -13.86 -21.95 0.28
N TRP A 168 -13.14 -21.40 1.26
CA TRP A 168 -12.47 -20.08 1.23
C TRP A 168 -11.42 -19.88 0.11
N ASN A 169 -11.12 -20.90 -0.69
CA ASN A 169 -10.19 -20.86 -1.82
C ASN A 169 -10.51 -21.94 -2.88
N ASP A 170 -11.78 -22.08 -3.25
CA ASP A 170 -12.24 -23.06 -4.25
C ASP A 170 -12.40 -22.41 -5.65
N PRO A 171 -11.57 -22.76 -6.64
CA PRO A 171 -11.66 -22.22 -8.01
C PRO A 171 -12.96 -22.57 -8.74
N GLU A 172 -13.56 -23.73 -8.46
CA GLU A 172 -14.80 -24.14 -9.11
C GLU A 172 -15.98 -23.31 -8.60
N VAL A 173 -16.02 -23.06 -7.29
CA VAL A 173 -16.99 -22.16 -6.66
C VAL A 173 -16.84 -20.76 -7.23
N LEU A 174 -15.61 -20.23 -7.30
CA LEU A 174 -15.33 -18.91 -7.89
C LEU A 174 -15.80 -18.82 -9.34
N HIS A 175 -15.53 -19.85 -10.15
CA HIS A 175 -16.06 -19.92 -11.52
C HIS A 175 -17.58 -19.86 -11.56
N ARG A 176 -18.25 -20.68 -10.74
CA ARG A 176 -19.72 -20.76 -10.70
C ARG A 176 -20.37 -19.43 -10.32
N ILE A 177 -19.79 -18.69 -9.38
CA ILE A 177 -20.37 -17.45 -8.83
C ILE A 177 -19.90 -16.17 -9.54
N GLY A 178 -19.00 -16.27 -10.51
CA GLY A 178 -18.71 -15.16 -11.42
C GLY A 178 -17.27 -14.72 -11.57
N ALA A 179 -16.30 -15.61 -11.36
CA ALA A 179 -14.93 -15.35 -11.80
C ALA A 179 -14.92 -15.07 -13.30
N LEU A 180 -14.04 -14.16 -13.73
CA LEU A 180 -13.93 -13.81 -15.13
C LEU A 180 -13.16 -14.90 -15.86
N ASP A 181 -13.86 -15.67 -16.68
CA ASP A 181 -13.30 -16.64 -17.61
C ASP A 181 -13.50 -16.14 -19.06
N PRO A 182 -12.43 -16.00 -19.86
CA PRO A 182 -12.55 -15.48 -21.23
C PRO A 182 -13.49 -16.31 -22.11
N TYR A 183 -13.54 -17.64 -21.94
CA TYR A 183 -14.41 -18.50 -22.72
C TYR A 183 -15.90 -18.23 -22.39
N SER A 184 -16.27 -18.21 -21.11
CA SER A 184 -17.62 -17.87 -20.67
C SER A 184 -18.06 -16.48 -21.13
N VAL A 185 -17.16 -15.51 -21.13
CA VAL A 185 -17.49 -14.15 -21.59
C VAL A 185 -17.71 -14.09 -23.10
N VAL A 186 -16.83 -14.70 -23.89
CA VAL A 186 -16.82 -14.54 -25.35
C VAL A 186 -17.80 -15.49 -26.03
N VAL A 187 -17.86 -16.75 -25.57
CA VAL A 187 -18.66 -17.81 -26.19
C VAL A 187 -20.04 -17.95 -25.54
N GLN A 188 -20.11 -17.83 -24.20
CA GLN A 188 -21.37 -17.97 -23.47
C GLN A 188 -22.06 -16.64 -23.17
N HIS A 189 -21.47 -15.52 -23.59
CA HIS A 189 -22.01 -14.16 -23.43
C HIS A 189 -22.26 -13.76 -21.96
N GLU A 190 -21.50 -14.32 -21.02
CA GLU A 190 -21.65 -14.08 -19.59
C GLU A 190 -20.96 -12.78 -19.15
N TYR A 191 -21.37 -11.65 -19.75
CA TYR A 191 -20.75 -10.33 -19.55
C TYR A 191 -20.85 -9.81 -18.11
N TRP A 192 -21.79 -10.32 -17.32
CA TRP A 192 -21.92 -10.01 -15.89
C TRP A 192 -20.66 -10.38 -15.09
N ARG A 193 -19.86 -11.34 -15.60
CA ARG A 193 -18.57 -11.74 -15.02
C ARG A 193 -17.56 -10.59 -14.96
N PHE A 194 -17.67 -9.61 -15.85
CA PHE A 194 -16.84 -8.40 -15.78
C PHE A 194 -17.08 -7.60 -14.52
N VAL A 195 -18.26 -7.66 -13.91
CA VAL A 195 -18.59 -6.91 -12.69
C VAL A 195 -18.37 -7.78 -11.45
N THR A 196 -18.85 -9.02 -11.46
CA THR A 196 -18.73 -9.91 -10.29
C THR A 196 -17.30 -10.21 -9.93
N ALA A 197 -16.43 -10.42 -10.93
CA ALA A 197 -15.02 -10.74 -10.69
C ALA A 197 -14.25 -9.67 -9.90
N LEU A 198 -14.70 -8.40 -9.91
CA LEU A 198 -14.06 -7.31 -9.15
C LEU A 198 -14.14 -7.53 -7.64
N PHE A 199 -15.12 -8.30 -7.17
CA PHE A 199 -15.41 -8.47 -5.74
C PHE A 199 -15.02 -9.85 -5.21
N LEU A 200 -14.81 -10.82 -6.10
CA LEU A 200 -14.44 -12.19 -5.74
C LEU A 200 -12.96 -12.32 -5.35
N HIS A 201 -12.61 -13.21 -4.42
CA HIS A 201 -11.23 -13.38 -3.97
C HIS A 201 -10.81 -14.84 -3.79
N GLY A 202 -9.73 -15.23 -4.48
CA GLY A 202 -9.04 -16.52 -4.27
C GLY A 202 -8.25 -16.62 -2.95
N GLY A 203 -8.92 -16.44 -1.81
CA GLY A 203 -8.38 -16.63 -0.46
C GLY A 203 -8.32 -15.39 0.42
N LEU A 204 -8.23 -15.64 1.73
CA LEU A 204 -8.23 -14.58 2.77
C LEU A 204 -7.06 -13.59 2.63
N LEU A 205 -5.86 -14.09 2.30
CA LEU A 205 -4.71 -13.22 2.07
C LEU A 205 -4.92 -12.30 0.87
N HIS A 206 -5.55 -12.81 -0.19
CA HIS A 206 -5.84 -12.03 -1.38
C HIS A 206 -6.81 -10.89 -1.06
N LEU A 207 -7.90 -11.17 -0.33
CA LEU A 207 -8.81 -10.14 0.20
C LEU A 207 -8.08 -9.14 1.09
N GLY A 208 -7.28 -9.64 2.04
CA GLY A 208 -6.54 -8.80 2.99
C GLY A 208 -5.64 -7.78 2.31
N PHE A 209 -4.88 -8.19 1.29
CA PHE A 209 -4.05 -7.27 0.51
C PHE A 209 -4.86 -6.24 -0.27
N ASN A 210 -5.96 -6.65 -0.90
CA ASN A 210 -6.81 -5.72 -1.67
C ASN A 210 -7.49 -4.69 -0.76
N VAL A 211 -8.08 -5.13 0.36
CA VAL A 211 -8.70 -4.23 1.34
C VAL A 211 -7.66 -3.27 1.93
N PHE A 212 -6.48 -3.77 2.29
CA PHE A 212 -5.39 -2.93 2.79
C PHE A 212 -4.94 -1.90 1.75
N ALA A 213 -4.68 -2.32 0.51
CA ALA A 213 -4.26 -1.43 -0.55
C ALA A 213 -5.32 -0.37 -0.86
N LEU A 214 -6.59 -0.76 -0.94
CA LEU A 214 -7.71 0.15 -1.13
C LEU A 214 -7.85 1.15 0.02
N TYR A 215 -7.68 0.69 1.27
CA TYR A 215 -7.71 1.54 2.46
C TYR A 215 -6.58 2.57 2.47
N VAL A 216 -5.37 2.20 2.05
CA VAL A 216 -4.20 3.11 2.06
C VAL A 216 -4.23 4.08 0.88
N LEU A 217 -4.56 3.60 -0.32
CA LEU A 217 -4.42 4.36 -1.57
C LEU A 217 -5.70 5.11 -1.95
N GLY A 218 -6.86 4.59 -1.56
CA GLY A 218 -8.17 5.09 -1.94
C GLY A 218 -8.54 6.44 -1.33
N PRO A 219 -8.57 6.60 0.02
CA PRO A 219 -9.09 7.79 0.68
C PRO A 219 -8.41 9.10 0.25
N PRO A 220 -7.06 9.13 0.09
CA PRO A 220 -6.40 10.31 -0.46
C PRO A 220 -6.93 10.69 -1.85
N LEU A 221 -7.19 9.72 -2.74
CA LEU A 221 -7.70 10.01 -4.09
C LEU A 221 -9.14 10.50 -4.01
N GLU A 222 -9.99 9.78 -3.28
CA GLU A 222 -11.41 10.11 -3.14
C GLU A 222 -11.61 11.54 -2.65
N ARG A 223 -10.84 11.98 -1.64
CA ARG A 223 -10.86 13.37 -1.17
C ARG A 223 -10.41 14.39 -2.23
N SER A 224 -9.52 13.98 -3.13
CA SER A 224 -8.92 14.87 -4.13
C SER A 224 -9.80 15.05 -5.37
N ILE A 225 -10.50 14.00 -5.80
CA ILE A 225 -11.34 14.01 -7.01
C ILE A 225 -12.85 14.01 -6.71
N GLY A 226 -13.24 13.74 -5.47
CA GLY A 226 -14.63 13.57 -5.04
C GLY A 226 -15.13 12.13 -5.21
N THR A 227 -16.10 11.75 -4.37
CA THR A 227 -16.67 10.39 -4.28
C THR A 227 -17.15 9.83 -5.62
N MET A 228 -17.94 10.56 -6.40
CA MET A 228 -18.47 10.03 -7.66
C MET A 228 -17.38 9.77 -8.70
N ARG A 229 -16.38 10.65 -8.80
CA ARG A 229 -15.25 10.45 -9.73
C ARG A 229 -14.39 9.26 -9.30
N PHE A 230 -14.23 9.07 -7.98
CA PHE A 230 -13.56 7.91 -7.44
C PHE A 230 -14.29 6.60 -7.76
N VAL A 231 -15.61 6.56 -7.61
CA VAL A 231 -16.43 5.39 -7.99
C VAL A 231 -16.26 5.06 -9.48
N VAL A 232 -16.31 6.07 -10.35
CA VAL A 232 -16.07 5.90 -11.79
C VAL A 232 -14.67 5.35 -12.06
N CYS A 233 -13.62 5.92 -11.45
CA CYS A 233 -12.26 5.41 -11.57
C CYS A 233 -12.16 3.95 -11.15
N TYR A 234 -12.73 3.58 -9.99
CA TYR A 234 -12.64 2.21 -9.47
C TYR A 234 -13.33 1.20 -10.39
N LEU A 235 -14.59 1.47 -10.76
CA LEU A 235 -15.40 0.53 -11.55
C LEU A 235 -14.89 0.43 -12.99
N ILE A 236 -14.66 1.57 -13.67
CA ILE A 236 -14.25 1.56 -15.07
C ILE A 236 -12.83 0.98 -15.22
N SER A 237 -11.90 1.24 -14.29
CA SER A 237 -10.60 0.59 -14.32
C SER A 237 -10.69 -0.92 -14.09
N GLY A 238 -11.59 -1.39 -13.22
CA GLY A 238 -11.83 -2.83 -13.03
C GLY A 238 -12.40 -3.50 -14.28
N LEU A 239 -13.40 -2.87 -14.91
CA LEU A 239 -13.96 -3.34 -16.18
C LEU A 239 -12.92 -3.34 -17.29
N ALA A 240 -12.13 -2.28 -17.44
CA ALA A 240 -11.06 -2.19 -18.43
C ALA A 240 -9.94 -3.21 -18.16
N SER A 241 -9.68 -3.52 -16.89
CA SER A 241 -8.75 -4.57 -16.48
C SER A 241 -9.20 -5.93 -17.00
N GLY A 242 -10.46 -6.32 -16.72
CA GLY A 242 -11.03 -7.57 -17.22
C GLY A 242 -11.13 -7.61 -18.75
N ALA A 243 -11.64 -6.55 -19.37
CA ALA A 243 -11.78 -6.45 -20.82
C ALA A 243 -10.42 -6.51 -21.53
N GLY A 244 -9.39 -5.88 -20.94
CA GLY A 244 -8.02 -5.95 -21.42
C GLY A 244 -7.47 -7.38 -21.38
N VAL A 245 -7.69 -8.12 -20.29
CA VAL A 245 -7.30 -9.53 -20.19
C VAL A 245 -8.01 -10.38 -21.25
N VAL A 246 -9.34 -10.25 -21.38
CA VAL A 246 -10.11 -10.98 -22.41
C VAL A 246 -9.58 -10.66 -23.81
N GLY A 247 -9.40 -9.38 -24.14
CA GLY A 247 -8.88 -8.95 -25.44
C GLY A 247 -7.49 -9.50 -25.73
N LEU A 248 -6.57 -9.45 -24.75
CA LEU A 248 -5.22 -9.99 -24.88
C LEU A 248 -5.21 -11.52 -25.01
N THR A 249 -6.16 -12.22 -24.39
CA THR A 249 -6.32 -13.67 -24.55
C THR A 249 -6.80 -14.02 -25.96
N LEU A 250 -7.73 -13.26 -26.52
CA LEU A 250 -8.23 -13.50 -27.89
C LEU A 250 -7.14 -13.37 -28.96
N ILE A 251 -6.17 -12.48 -28.76
CA ILE A 251 -5.03 -12.31 -29.68
C ILE A 251 -3.81 -13.16 -29.30
N GLY A 252 -3.96 -14.09 -28.34
CA GLY A 252 -2.93 -15.06 -27.97
C GLY A 252 -1.74 -14.49 -27.17
N LEU A 253 -1.84 -13.26 -26.65
CA LEU A 253 -0.74 -12.65 -25.88
C LEU A 253 -0.70 -13.07 -24.41
N VAL A 254 -1.85 -13.47 -23.85
CA VAL A 254 -1.92 -13.95 -22.46
C VAL A 254 -2.85 -15.16 -22.34
N GLN A 255 -2.47 -16.12 -21.50
CA GLN A 255 -3.32 -17.24 -21.12
C GLN A 255 -3.76 -17.06 -19.67
N THR A 256 -5.01 -16.69 -19.47
CA THR A 256 -5.60 -16.54 -18.13
C THR A 256 -6.73 -17.53 -18.00
N ALA A 257 -6.62 -18.45 -17.03
CA ALA A 257 -7.69 -19.41 -16.77
C ALA A 257 -8.91 -18.69 -16.18
N GLN A 258 -8.74 -18.01 -15.06
CA GLN A 258 -9.80 -17.23 -14.42
C GLN A 258 -9.20 -16.02 -13.72
N LEU A 259 -9.93 -14.90 -13.70
CA LEU A 259 -9.53 -13.67 -13.04
C LEU A 259 -10.56 -13.30 -11.96
N VAL A 260 -10.07 -13.01 -10.76
CA VAL A 260 -10.84 -12.50 -9.62
C VAL A 260 -10.02 -11.44 -8.89
N GLY A 261 -10.69 -10.54 -8.21
CA GLY A 261 -10.09 -9.61 -7.26
C GLY A 261 -10.20 -8.15 -7.66
N ALA A 262 -10.24 -7.29 -6.64
CA ALA A 262 -10.29 -5.85 -6.78
C ALA A 262 -8.97 -5.22 -7.28
N SER A 263 -7.91 -6.01 -7.46
CA SER A 263 -6.55 -5.51 -7.69
C SER A 263 -6.42 -4.72 -9.00
N GLY A 264 -7.17 -5.08 -10.05
CA GLY A 264 -7.27 -4.31 -11.29
C GLY A 264 -7.85 -2.91 -11.07
N SER A 265 -8.91 -2.79 -10.27
CA SER A 265 -9.50 -1.51 -9.87
C SER A 265 -8.55 -0.69 -8.98
N ILE A 266 -7.81 -1.34 -8.08
CA ILE A 266 -6.84 -0.68 -7.20
C ILE A 266 -5.64 -0.16 -8.00
N MET A 267 -5.15 -0.91 -8.98
CA MET A 267 -4.15 -0.40 -9.93
C MET A 267 -4.73 0.73 -10.79
N GLY A 268 -6.03 0.70 -11.07
CA GLY A 268 -6.79 1.84 -11.57
C GLY A 268 -6.72 3.08 -10.69
N ILE A 269 -6.88 2.94 -9.37
CA ILE A 269 -6.70 4.05 -8.41
C ILE A 269 -5.27 4.61 -8.48
N VAL A 270 -4.26 3.73 -8.52
CA VAL A 270 -2.85 4.14 -8.66
C VAL A 270 -2.65 4.91 -9.98
N GLY A 271 -3.25 4.43 -11.07
CA GLY A 271 -3.25 5.08 -12.37
C GLY A 271 -3.92 6.45 -12.31
N ALA A 272 -5.12 6.53 -11.74
CA ALA A 272 -5.88 7.78 -11.60
C ALA A 272 -5.11 8.81 -10.78
N TRP A 273 -4.38 8.38 -9.75
CA TRP A 273 -3.43 9.21 -9.04
C TRP A 273 -2.31 9.75 -9.93
N ALA A 274 -1.72 8.91 -10.78
CA ALA A 274 -0.69 9.32 -11.74
C ALA A 274 -1.25 10.36 -12.72
N GLY A 275 -2.41 10.08 -13.34
CA GLY A 275 -3.07 10.99 -14.28
C GLY A 275 -3.43 12.33 -13.63
N PHE A 276 -3.99 12.30 -12.42
CA PHE A 276 -4.29 13.50 -11.64
C PHE A 276 -3.03 14.36 -11.42
N LEU A 277 -1.91 13.75 -11.03
CA LEU A 277 -0.65 14.46 -10.77
C LEU A 277 0.04 14.94 -12.04
N ILE A 278 -0.07 14.21 -13.15
CA ILE A 278 0.44 14.65 -14.47
C ILE A 278 -0.31 15.90 -14.91
N ARG A 279 -1.65 15.91 -14.78
CA ARG A 279 -2.47 17.10 -15.07
C ARG A 279 -2.16 18.28 -14.15
N HIS A 280 -1.81 17.99 -12.89
CA HIS A 280 -1.45 19.00 -11.88
C HIS A 280 0.06 19.05 -11.61
N ARG A 281 0.90 18.83 -12.63
CA ARG A 281 2.37 18.73 -12.48
C ARG A 281 3.04 19.96 -11.87
N HIS A 282 2.38 21.11 -11.93
CA HIS A 282 2.83 22.38 -11.35
C HIS A 282 2.51 22.53 -9.85
N ALA A 283 1.69 21.63 -9.28
CA ALA A 283 1.38 21.66 -7.86
C ALA A 283 2.61 21.33 -7.00
N PRO A 284 2.71 21.88 -5.79
CA PRO A 284 3.80 21.56 -4.86
C PRO A 284 3.93 20.04 -4.65
N HIS A 285 5.17 19.55 -4.64
CA HIS A 285 5.50 18.13 -4.45
C HIS A 285 4.94 17.16 -5.51
N ALA A 286 4.33 17.61 -6.61
CA ALA A 286 3.76 16.72 -7.62
C ALA A 286 4.80 15.74 -8.20
N LYS A 287 6.02 16.22 -8.50
CA LYS A 287 7.13 15.39 -8.98
C LYS A 287 7.52 14.30 -7.99
N GLN A 288 7.61 14.63 -6.70
CA GLN A 288 7.95 13.68 -5.65
C GLN A 288 6.84 12.63 -5.48
N ARG A 289 5.57 13.05 -5.51
CA ARG A 289 4.42 12.15 -5.40
C ARG A 289 4.31 11.23 -6.61
N LEU A 290 4.60 11.73 -7.81
CA LEU A 290 4.65 10.91 -9.02
C LEU A 290 5.79 9.89 -8.97
N ALA A 291 6.96 10.27 -8.43
CA ALA A 291 8.05 9.32 -8.18
C ALA A 291 7.66 8.23 -7.18
N ASN A 292 6.89 8.55 -6.15
CA ASN A 292 6.35 7.55 -5.21
C ASN A 292 5.36 6.60 -5.90
N ILE A 293 4.51 7.10 -6.80
CA ILE A 293 3.61 6.25 -7.60
C ILE A 293 4.41 5.34 -8.54
N ALA A 294 5.41 5.88 -9.24
CA ALA A 294 6.27 5.10 -10.10
C ALA A 294 6.97 3.96 -9.32
N MET A 295 7.38 4.23 -8.08
CA MET A 295 7.91 3.22 -7.17
C MET A 295 6.88 2.14 -6.81
N ILE A 296 5.63 2.53 -6.51
CA ILE A 296 4.54 1.57 -6.24
C ILE A 296 4.31 0.68 -7.46
N VAL A 297 4.23 1.27 -8.66
CA VAL A 297 4.06 0.52 -9.91
C VAL A 297 5.23 -0.42 -10.16
N ALA A 298 6.48 0.01 -9.93
CA ALA A 298 7.65 -0.83 -10.09
C ALA A 298 7.64 -2.03 -9.12
N ILE A 299 7.26 -1.81 -7.85
CA ILE A 299 7.11 -2.88 -6.87
C ILE A 299 5.99 -3.84 -7.30
N GLN A 300 4.86 -3.32 -7.80
CA GLN A 300 3.77 -4.15 -8.29
C GLN A 300 4.20 -5.03 -9.47
N ILE A 301 4.89 -4.47 -10.46
CA ILE A 301 5.39 -5.24 -11.61
C ILE A 301 6.36 -6.33 -11.15
N ALA A 302 7.27 -6.01 -10.22
CA ALA A 302 8.17 -7.02 -9.66
C ALA A 302 7.39 -8.15 -8.95
N PHE A 303 6.31 -7.81 -8.23
CA PHE A 303 5.45 -8.77 -7.57
C PHE A 303 4.73 -9.67 -8.57
N ASP A 304 4.12 -9.08 -9.60
CA ASP A 304 3.40 -9.80 -10.65
C ASP A 304 4.31 -10.78 -11.40
N LEU A 305 5.54 -10.36 -11.71
CA LEU A 305 6.55 -11.22 -12.36
C LEU A 305 6.99 -12.39 -11.46
N SER A 306 6.97 -12.20 -10.13
CA SER A 306 7.36 -13.23 -9.16
C SER A 306 6.22 -14.21 -8.82
N THR A 307 4.97 -13.80 -9.01
CA THR A 307 3.78 -14.55 -8.57
C THR A 307 2.89 -14.90 -9.78
N PRO A 308 3.07 -16.08 -10.41
CA PRO A 308 2.35 -16.46 -11.64
C PRO A 308 0.81 -16.47 -11.53
N GLN A 309 0.28 -16.55 -10.32
CA GLN A 309 -1.17 -16.52 -10.08
C GLN A 309 -1.76 -15.10 -10.19
N VAL A 310 -0.91 -14.07 -10.31
CA VAL A 310 -1.32 -12.66 -10.39
C VAL A 310 -1.21 -12.20 -11.84
N SER A 311 -2.32 -11.66 -12.36
CA SER A 311 -2.34 -11.18 -13.75
C SER A 311 -1.73 -9.80 -13.89
N MET A 312 -0.48 -9.75 -14.36
CA MET A 312 0.18 -8.49 -14.73
C MET A 312 -0.63 -7.71 -15.78
N ALA A 313 -1.23 -8.41 -16.74
CA ALA A 313 -2.08 -7.81 -17.77
C ALA A 313 -3.28 -7.09 -17.16
N ALA A 314 -3.96 -7.71 -16.20
CA ALA A 314 -5.06 -7.09 -15.47
C ALA A 314 -4.60 -5.78 -14.80
N HIS A 315 -3.46 -5.81 -14.11
CA HIS A 315 -2.93 -4.63 -13.42
C HIS A 315 -2.53 -3.51 -14.38
N LEU A 316 -1.85 -3.83 -15.49
CA LEU A 316 -1.42 -2.83 -16.47
C LEU A 316 -2.61 -2.20 -17.21
N CYS A 317 -3.62 -2.99 -17.59
CA CYS A 317 -4.84 -2.48 -18.20
C CYS A 317 -5.62 -1.58 -17.24
N GLY A 318 -5.76 -2.00 -15.97
CA GLY A 318 -6.36 -1.18 -14.91
C GLY A 318 -5.61 0.14 -14.69
N LEU A 319 -4.28 0.08 -14.55
CA LEU A 319 -3.39 1.23 -14.40
C LEU A 319 -3.53 2.22 -15.56
N GLY A 320 -3.51 1.72 -16.80
CA GLY A 320 -3.65 2.54 -18.01
C GLY A 320 -5.00 3.25 -18.07
N ALA A 321 -6.09 2.51 -17.89
CA ALA A 321 -7.44 3.07 -17.85
C ALA A 321 -7.60 4.10 -16.73
N GLY A 322 -7.09 3.78 -15.53
CA GLY A 322 -7.09 4.70 -14.40
C GLY A 322 -6.32 5.98 -14.69
N CYS A 323 -5.13 5.89 -15.28
CA CYS A 323 -4.32 7.04 -15.67
C CYS A 323 -5.07 7.96 -16.64
N PHE A 324 -5.70 7.38 -17.66
CA PHE A 324 -6.54 8.12 -18.59
C PHE A 324 -7.72 8.81 -17.87
N LEU A 325 -8.45 8.10 -17.01
CA LEU A 325 -9.53 8.68 -16.22
C LEU A 325 -9.05 9.80 -15.29
N GLY A 326 -7.90 9.63 -14.65
CA GLY A 326 -7.27 10.65 -13.82
C GLY A 326 -6.91 11.91 -14.60
N LEU A 327 -6.49 11.77 -15.86
CA LEU A 327 -6.21 12.91 -16.74
C LEU A 327 -7.48 13.68 -17.10
N ILE A 328 -8.60 13.01 -17.36
CA ILE A 328 -9.83 13.67 -17.84
C ILE A 328 -10.73 14.16 -16.68
N LEU A 329 -10.86 13.35 -15.61
CA LEU A 329 -11.78 13.60 -14.50
C LEU A 329 -11.20 14.50 -13.41
N ALA A 330 -9.89 14.78 -13.41
CA ALA A 330 -9.33 15.63 -12.37
C ALA A 330 -9.98 17.03 -12.37
N PRO A 331 -10.42 17.53 -11.19
CA PRO A 331 -10.98 18.88 -11.05
C PRO A 331 -10.04 19.95 -11.62
N ARG A 332 -10.59 21.02 -12.21
CA ARG A 332 -9.77 22.17 -12.62
C ARG A 332 -9.47 23.03 -11.40
N ALA A 333 -8.18 23.11 -11.04
CA ALA A 333 -7.60 23.93 -9.97
C ALA A 333 -8.18 23.71 -8.56
N VAL A 334 -7.31 23.36 -7.61
CA VAL A 334 -7.62 23.51 -6.19
C VAL A 334 -7.75 25.01 -5.92
N SER A 335 -8.97 25.52 -5.81
CA SER A 335 -9.18 26.84 -5.21
C SER A 335 -8.63 26.75 -3.79
N VAL A 336 -7.52 27.42 -3.53
CA VAL A 336 -7.06 27.65 -2.16
C VAL A 336 -8.18 28.47 -1.50
N ALA A 337 -9.06 27.80 -0.76
CA ALA A 337 -10.03 28.44 0.11
C ALA A 337 -9.21 29.22 1.15
N GLY A 338 -9.13 30.54 0.99
CA GLY A 338 -8.32 31.39 1.86
C GLY A 338 -7.94 32.76 1.32
N ARG A 339 -8.64 33.29 0.31
CA ARG A 339 -8.63 34.74 0.01
C ARG A 339 -10.03 35.18 -0.38
N ARG A 340 -10.78 35.64 0.62
CA ARG A 340 -11.58 36.88 0.60
C ARG A 340 -12.03 37.18 2.01
#